data_AF-A0A834B0C9-F1
#
_entry.id   AF-A0A834B0C9-F1
#
_cell.length_a   1.000
_cell.length_b   1.000
_cell.length_c   1.000
_cell.angle_alpha   90.00
_cell.angle_beta   90.00
_cell.angle_gamma   90.00
#
_symmetry.space_group_name_H-M   'P 1'
#
loop_
_entity.id
_entity.type
_entity.pdbx_description
1 polymer ?
#
loop_
_entity_poly.entity_id
_entity_poly.type
_entity_poly.pdbx_seq_one_letter_code
_entity_poly.pdbx_strand_id
1 'polypeptide(L)'
;MMASQAAQDELWTAVLALKFTSMELNIVYSYIIEVLICLHTHVLEKLPDLVSGLPTLASVLRRKVKNKCIRVVWESVLEECGLQESDITALCTFFIAHGNKAEHYSAKVRQMYIRDVTFMITNMVKNQALQDSLLRAVQLIEKGKAVKASEEQRSSLKELIPTVKN
;
A
#
# COMPACT_ATOMS: atom_id res chain seq x y z
N MET A 1 15.80 -23.49 1.87
CA MET A 1 14.53 -23.71 1.13
C MET A 1 13.36 -24.06 2.06
N MET A 2 13.51 -24.86 3.13
CA MET A 2 12.40 -25.14 4.05
C MET A 2 12.02 -23.96 4.97
N ALA A 3 13.01 -23.17 5.43
CA ALA A 3 12.74 -22.00 6.27
C ALA A 3 11.88 -20.92 5.59
N SER A 4 11.92 -20.83 4.25
CA SER A 4 11.07 -19.89 3.50
C SER A 4 9.64 -20.40 3.32
N GLN A 5 9.43 -21.71 3.18
CA GLN A 5 8.08 -22.28 3.04
C GLN A 5 7.33 -22.22 4.37
N ALA A 6 7.96 -22.62 5.47
CA ALA A 6 7.34 -22.56 6.79
C ALA A 6 6.92 -21.13 7.18
N ALA A 7 7.75 -20.13 6.88
CA ALA A 7 7.41 -18.73 7.12
C ALA A 7 6.25 -18.23 6.24
N GLN A 8 6.17 -18.70 4.98
CA GLN A 8 5.04 -18.39 4.09
C GLN A 8 3.74 -19.06 4.58
N ASP A 9 3.80 -20.31 5.02
CA ASP A 9 2.66 -21.05 5.54
C ASP A 9 2.17 -20.44 6.86
N GLU A 10 3.08 -19.98 7.72
CA GLU A 10 2.77 -19.26 8.95
C GLU A 10 2.06 -17.93 8.63
N LEU A 11 2.58 -17.15 7.68
CA LEU A 11 1.97 -15.90 7.25
C LEU A 11 0.57 -16.12 6.66
N TRP A 12 0.40 -17.16 5.84
CA TRP A 12 -0.89 -17.53 5.27
C TRP A 12 -1.90 -17.91 6.37
N THR A 13 -1.45 -18.71 7.33
CA THR A 13 -2.25 -19.11 8.50
C THR A 13 -2.63 -17.88 9.33
N ALA A 14 -1.69 -16.97 9.59
CA ALA A 14 -1.93 -15.76 10.35
C ALA A 14 -2.97 -14.86 9.67
N VAL A 15 -2.89 -14.68 8.35
CA VAL A 15 -3.86 -13.89 7.58
C VAL A 15 -5.26 -14.51 7.61
N LEU A 16 -5.36 -15.83 7.50
CA LEU A 16 -6.65 -16.54 7.54
C LEU A 16 -7.25 -16.60 8.95
N ALA A 17 -6.42 -16.58 9.99
CA ALA A 17 -6.86 -16.62 11.39
C ALA A 17 -7.37 -15.26 11.92
N LEU A 18 -7.23 -14.18 11.15
CA LEU A 18 -7.71 -12.86 11.55
C LEU A 18 -9.22 -12.87 11.76
N LYS A 19 -9.63 -12.39 12.94
CA LYS A 19 -11.05 -12.29 13.34
C LYS A 19 -11.56 -10.87 13.18
N PHE A 20 -11.30 -10.26 12.03
CA PHE A 20 -11.90 -8.98 11.68
C PHE A 20 -13.39 -9.16 11.40
N THR A 21 -14.19 -8.20 11.85
CA THR A 21 -15.52 -7.98 11.28
C THR A 21 -15.39 -7.62 9.81
N SER A 22 -16.48 -7.78 9.04
CA SER A 22 -16.48 -7.39 7.62
C SER A 22 -16.07 -5.92 7.42
N MET A 23 -16.49 -5.03 8.32
CA MET A 23 -16.15 -3.60 8.25
C MET A 23 -14.65 -3.35 8.51
N GLU A 24 -14.08 -3.95 9.55
CA GLU A 24 -12.65 -3.83 9.84
C GLU A 24 -11.80 -4.41 8.71
N LEU A 25 -12.22 -5.56 8.16
CA LEU A 25 -11.58 -6.20 7.02
C LEU A 25 -11.56 -5.26 5.81
N ASN A 26 -12.70 -4.68 5.45
CA ASN A 26 -12.82 -3.76 4.32
C ASN A 26 -11.92 -2.53 4.49
N ILE A 27 -11.82 -1.99 5.70
CA ILE A 27 -10.96 -0.83 5.99
C ILE A 27 -9.48 -1.19 5.78
N VAL A 28 -9.01 -2.31 6.35
CA VAL A 28 -7.63 -2.76 6.16
C VAL A 28 -7.35 -3.07 4.69
N TYR A 29 -8.26 -3.78 4.03
CA TYR A 29 -8.14 -4.15 2.62
C TYR A 29 -8.04 -2.93 1.70
N SER A 30 -8.75 -1.86 2.04
CA SER A 30 -8.70 -0.60 1.29
C SER A 30 -7.33 0.09 1.37
N TYR A 31 -6.68 0.08 2.54
CA TYR A 31 -5.30 0.57 2.63
C TYR A 31 -4.34 -0.24 1.77
N ILE A 32 -4.53 -1.56 1.74
CA ILE A 32 -3.72 -2.45 0.91
C ILE A 32 -3.89 -2.11 -0.57
N ILE A 33 -5.14 -1.99 -1.05
CA ILE A 33 -5.41 -1.58 -2.44
C ILE A 33 -4.70 -0.27 -2.77
N GLU A 34 -4.84 0.74 -1.91
CA GLU A 34 -4.22 2.05 -2.16
C GLU A 34 -2.69 1.95 -2.21
N VAL A 35 -2.06 1.11 -1.37
CA VAL A 35 -0.60 0.87 -1.44
C VAL A 35 -0.22 0.17 -2.74
N LEU A 36 -0.94 -0.86 -3.16
CA LEU A 36 -0.62 -1.58 -4.40
C LEU A 36 -0.76 -0.68 -5.63
N ILE A 37 -1.76 0.21 -5.65
CA ILE A 37 -1.94 1.23 -6.69
C ILE A 37 -0.80 2.25 -6.64
N CYS A 38 -0.47 2.75 -5.44
CA CYS A 38 0.61 3.71 -5.22
C CYS A 38 1.94 3.20 -5.77
N LEU A 39 2.31 1.96 -5.42
CA LEU A 39 3.54 1.31 -5.88
C LEU A 39 3.55 1.14 -7.40
N HIS A 40 2.44 0.68 -7.98
CA HIS A 40 2.34 0.52 -9.42
C HIS A 40 2.51 1.85 -10.15
N THR A 41 1.87 2.91 -9.66
CA THR A 41 1.95 4.26 -10.23
C THR A 41 3.39 4.79 -10.22
N HIS A 42 4.07 4.76 -9.07
CA HIS A 42 5.46 5.24 -8.97
C HIS A 42 6.44 4.46 -9.86
N VAL A 43 6.22 3.14 -10.03
CA VAL A 43 7.02 2.35 -10.97
C VAL A 43 6.81 2.83 -12.40
N LEU A 44 5.57 3.11 -12.80
CA LEU A 44 5.26 3.59 -14.15
C LEU A 44 5.79 5.00 -14.42
N GLU A 45 5.75 5.89 -13.43
CA GLU A 45 6.31 7.23 -13.52
C GLU A 45 7.83 7.20 -13.80
N LYS A 46 8.53 6.22 -13.21
CA LYS A 46 9.98 6.02 -13.43
C LYS A 46 10.30 5.19 -14.68
N LEU A 47 9.32 4.50 -15.26
CA LEU A 47 9.46 3.65 -16.45
C LEU A 47 8.38 3.94 -17.50
N PRO A 48 8.30 5.18 -18.02
CA PRO A 48 7.24 5.59 -18.94
C PRO A 48 7.22 4.75 -20.23
N ASP A 49 8.39 4.30 -20.69
CA ASP A 49 8.53 3.47 -21.90
C ASP A 49 7.93 2.06 -21.75
N LEU A 50 7.67 1.61 -20.53
CA LEU A 50 7.21 0.26 -20.23
C LEU A 50 5.75 0.19 -19.76
N VAL A 51 5.01 1.29 -19.80
CA VAL A 51 3.60 1.37 -19.34
C VAL A 51 2.72 0.30 -19.98
N SER A 52 2.82 0.11 -21.30
CA SER A 52 2.05 -0.91 -22.04
C SER A 52 2.44 -2.35 -21.65
N GLY A 53 3.68 -2.55 -21.21
CA GLY A 53 4.20 -3.82 -20.73
C GLY A 53 3.91 -4.10 -19.25
N LEU A 54 3.49 -3.09 -18.50
CA LEU A 54 3.31 -3.16 -17.05
C LEU A 54 1.90 -2.73 -16.64
N PRO A 55 0.84 -3.41 -17.12
CA PRO A 55 -0.54 -2.97 -16.88
C PRO A 55 -0.98 -3.09 -15.40
N THR A 56 -0.29 -3.90 -14.59
CA THR A 56 -0.64 -4.12 -13.19
C THR A 56 0.61 -4.31 -12.31
N LEU A 57 0.47 -4.14 -11.00
CA LEU A 57 1.53 -4.49 -10.06
C LEU A 57 1.99 -5.96 -10.20
N ALA A 58 1.07 -6.88 -10.46
CA ALA A 58 1.42 -8.30 -10.70
C ALA A 58 2.36 -8.47 -11.91
N SER A 59 2.19 -7.67 -12.96
CA SER A 59 3.09 -7.68 -14.11
C SER A 59 4.48 -7.13 -13.77
N VAL A 60 4.58 -6.11 -12.89
CA VAL A 60 5.85 -5.62 -12.33
C VAL A 60 6.55 -6.72 -11.54
N LEU A 61 5.85 -7.32 -10.58
CA LEU A 61 6.40 -8.38 -9.72
C LEU A 61 6.87 -9.60 -10.52
N ARG A 62 6.16 -9.94 -11.61
CA ARG A 62 6.57 -11.03 -12.51
C ARG A 62 7.82 -10.67 -13.32
N ARG A 63 7.89 -9.45 -13.86
CA ARG A 63 8.96 -9.05 -14.80
C ARG A 63 10.24 -8.63 -14.10
N LYS A 64 10.19 -8.11 -12.86
CA LYS A 64 11.38 -7.69 -12.10
C LYS A 64 12.40 -8.82 -11.89
N VAL A 65 11.95 -10.08 -11.89
CA VAL A 65 12.84 -11.25 -11.76
C VAL A 65 13.83 -11.34 -12.93
N LYS A 66 13.38 -11.01 -14.14
CA LYS A 66 14.17 -11.16 -15.38
C LYS A 66 14.68 -9.85 -15.95
N ASN A 67 14.08 -8.72 -15.59
CA ASN A 67 14.44 -7.40 -16.09
C ASN A 67 15.11 -6.58 -14.99
N LYS A 68 16.42 -6.33 -15.14
CA LYS A 68 17.24 -5.57 -14.18
C LYS A 68 16.75 -4.14 -14.00
N CYS A 69 16.32 -3.48 -15.06
CA CYS A 69 15.83 -2.09 -15.00
C CYS A 69 14.55 -2.01 -14.14
N ILE A 70 13.59 -2.91 -14.37
CA ILE A 70 12.37 -3.01 -13.56
C ILE A 70 12.72 -3.31 -12.10
N ARG A 71 13.69 -4.21 -11.85
CA ARG A 71 14.11 -4.54 -10.49
C ARG A 71 14.70 -3.35 -9.73
N VAL A 72 15.61 -2.61 -10.34
CA VAL A 72 16.23 -1.44 -9.71
C VAL A 72 15.20 -0.36 -9.41
N VAL A 73 14.29 -0.08 -10.35
CA VAL A 73 13.20 0.88 -10.12
C VAL A 73 12.27 0.39 -9.01
N TRP A 74 11.92 -0.89 -9.01
CA TRP A 74 11.10 -1.48 -7.97
C TRP A 74 11.73 -1.35 -6.57
N GLU A 75 13.01 -1.68 -6.43
CA GLU A 75 13.75 -1.54 -5.17
C GLU A 75 13.80 -0.07 -4.71
N SER A 76 14.06 0.87 -5.62
CA SER A 76 14.03 2.32 -5.33
C SER A 76 12.65 2.80 -4.90
N VAL A 77 11.57 2.35 -5.55
CA VAL A 77 10.20 2.72 -5.18
C VAL A 77 9.84 2.18 -3.80
N LEU A 78 10.26 0.95 -3.47
CA LEU A 78 10.05 0.38 -2.13
C LEU A 78 10.77 1.19 -1.06
N GLU A 79 12.03 1.57 -1.30
CA GLU A 79 12.81 2.40 -0.40
C GLU A 79 12.16 3.78 -0.17
N GLU A 80 11.73 4.45 -1.25
CA GLU A 80 11.02 5.73 -1.19
C GLU A 80 9.69 5.63 -0.42
N CYS A 81 9.00 4.49 -0.53
CA CYS A 81 7.77 4.21 0.21
C CYS A 81 8.01 3.72 1.65
N GLY A 82 9.26 3.50 2.06
CA GLY A 82 9.60 2.93 3.36
C GLY A 82 9.11 1.48 3.55
N LEU A 83 9.06 0.71 2.46
CA LEU A 83 8.59 -0.68 2.42
C LEU A 83 9.72 -1.65 2.05
N GLN A 84 9.56 -2.91 2.45
CA GLN A 84 10.44 -4.02 2.09
C GLN A 84 9.70 -5.05 1.22
N GLU A 85 10.45 -5.93 0.54
CA GLU A 85 9.88 -7.05 -0.23
C GLU A 85 9.01 -7.99 0.62
N SER A 86 9.38 -8.16 1.89
CA SER A 86 8.60 -8.91 2.90
C SER A 86 7.24 -8.26 3.15
N ASP A 87 7.19 -6.92 3.22
CA ASP A 87 5.93 -6.19 3.37
C ASP A 87 5.03 -6.46 2.18
N ILE A 88 5.56 -6.36 0.96
CA ILE A 88 4.76 -6.63 -0.25
C ILE A 88 4.24 -8.06 -0.29
N THR A 89 5.04 -9.02 0.17
CA THR A 89 4.61 -10.41 0.29
C THR A 89 3.45 -10.56 1.27
N ALA A 90 3.49 -9.88 2.42
CA ALA A 90 2.40 -9.89 3.40
C ALA A 90 1.14 -9.19 2.87
N LEU A 91 1.28 -8.01 2.26
CA LEU A 91 0.18 -7.26 1.69
C LEU A 91 -0.49 -8.03 0.52
N CYS A 92 0.29 -8.65 -0.37
CA CYS A 92 -0.24 -9.48 -1.44
C CYS A 92 -0.92 -10.75 -0.89
N THR A 93 -0.35 -11.39 0.12
CA THR A 93 -0.97 -12.55 0.79
C THR A 93 -2.34 -12.18 1.35
N PHE A 94 -2.43 -11.06 2.06
CA PHE A 94 -3.70 -10.54 2.57
C PHE A 94 -4.69 -10.21 1.44
N PHE A 95 -4.23 -9.52 0.39
CA PHE A 95 -5.05 -9.15 -0.76
C PHE A 95 -5.68 -10.37 -1.43
N ILE A 96 -4.90 -11.45 -1.61
CA ILE A 96 -5.36 -12.69 -2.23
C ILE A 96 -6.31 -13.44 -1.30
N ALA A 97 -5.98 -13.56 -0.01
CA ALA A 97 -6.76 -14.33 0.95
C ALA A 97 -8.18 -13.77 1.15
N HIS A 98 -8.35 -12.45 1.07
CA HIS A 98 -9.60 -11.77 1.42
C HIS A 98 -10.31 -11.09 0.24
N GLY A 99 -9.72 -11.10 -0.95
CA GLY A 99 -10.21 -10.29 -2.07
C GLY A 99 -11.58 -10.67 -2.63
N ASN A 100 -12.06 -11.90 -2.39
CA ASN A 100 -13.41 -12.31 -2.79
C ASN A 100 -14.51 -11.86 -1.80
N LYS A 101 -14.13 -11.34 -0.63
CA LYS A 101 -15.05 -10.93 0.44
C LYS A 101 -14.99 -9.44 0.76
N ALA A 102 -13.95 -8.75 0.28
CA ALA A 102 -13.65 -7.40 0.70
C ALA A 102 -14.17 -6.35 -0.30
N GLU A 103 -14.64 -5.24 0.26
CA GLU A 103 -15.04 -4.05 -0.49
C GLU A 103 -14.02 -2.93 -0.26
N HIS A 104 -13.85 -2.08 -1.28
CA HIS A 104 -12.98 -0.91 -1.18
C HIS A 104 -13.74 0.31 -0.65
N TYR A 105 -13.30 0.84 0.48
CA TYR A 105 -13.78 2.06 1.11
C TYR A 105 -12.82 3.21 0.88
N SER A 106 -13.35 4.34 0.42
CA SER A 106 -12.60 5.58 0.25
C SER A 106 -12.10 6.12 1.60
N ALA A 107 -11.06 6.96 1.56
CA ALA A 107 -10.48 7.62 2.73
C ALA A 107 -11.52 8.20 3.71
N LYS A 108 -12.51 8.93 3.17
CA LYS A 108 -13.57 9.57 3.96
C LYS A 108 -14.44 8.54 4.69
N VAL A 109 -14.77 7.45 4.00
CA VAL A 109 -15.57 6.36 4.55
C VAL A 109 -14.79 5.60 5.63
N ARG A 110 -13.50 5.32 5.41
CA ARG A 110 -12.65 4.66 6.41
C ARG A 110 -12.60 5.42 7.73
N GLN A 111 -12.37 6.73 7.68
CA GLN A 111 -12.28 7.59 8.87
C GLN A 111 -13.62 7.71 9.64
N MET A 112 -14.75 7.61 8.94
CA MET A 112 -16.07 7.64 9.58
C MET A 112 -16.31 6.41 10.45
N TYR A 113 -15.83 5.24 10.02
CA TYR A 113 -16.03 3.97 10.70
C TYR A 113 -14.99 3.69 11.78
N ILE A 114 -13.71 3.95 11.50
CA ILE A 114 -12.62 3.67 12.43
C ILE A 114 -11.71 4.89 12.52
N ARG A 115 -11.72 5.54 13.68
CA ARG A 115 -10.89 6.71 13.96
C ARG A 115 -9.41 6.36 14.14
N ASP A 116 -9.13 5.18 14.68
CA ASP A 116 -7.75 4.71 14.92
C ASP A 116 -7.55 3.28 14.40
N VAL A 117 -7.24 3.20 13.10
CA VAL A 117 -6.96 1.93 12.41
C VAL A 117 -5.64 1.31 12.91
N THR A 118 -4.69 2.13 13.35
CA THR A 118 -3.40 1.66 13.89
C THR A 118 -3.61 0.88 15.17
N PHE A 119 -4.39 1.42 16.11
CA PHE A 119 -4.75 0.72 17.36
C PHE A 119 -5.48 -0.60 17.08
N MET A 120 -6.42 -0.61 16.13
CA MET A 120 -7.12 -1.83 15.72
C MET A 120 -6.14 -2.89 15.21
N ILE A 121 -5.23 -2.54 14.29
CA ILE A 121 -4.22 -3.45 13.75
C ILE A 121 -3.33 -4.00 14.86
N THR A 122 -2.80 -3.14 15.73
CA THR A 122 -1.92 -3.54 16.84
C THR A 122 -2.59 -4.53 17.79
N ASN A 123 -3.88 -4.37 18.07
CA ASN A 123 -4.60 -5.26 18.98
C ASN A 123 -4.99 -6.59 18.34
N MET A 124 -5.41 -6.58 17.08
CA MET A 124 -6.05 -7.73 16.44
C MET A 124 -5.06 -8.63 15.67
N VAL A 125 -3.96 -8.08 15.18
CA VAL A 125 -2.98 -8.82 14.37
C VAL A 125 -1.85 -9.31 15.27
N LYS A 126 -1.75 -10.63 15.47
CA LYS A 126 -0.75 -11.22 16.39
C LYS A 126 0.58 -11.59 15.72
N ASN A 127 0.56 -11.90 14.43
CA ASN A 127 1.79 -12.15 13.68
C ASN A 127 2.51 -10.82 13.44
N GLN A 128 3.73 -10.68 13.95
CA GLN A 128 4.47 -9.42 13.94
C GLN A 128 4.78 -8.93 12.52
N ALA A 129 5.21 -9.83 11.63
CA ALA A 129 5.54 -9.47 10.26
C ALA A 129 4.31 -8.90 9.52
N LEU A 130 3.15 -9.54 9.68
CA LEU A 130 1.89 -9.06 9.13
C LEU A 130 1.47 -7.72 9.77
N GLN A 131 1.57 -7.61 11.10
CA GLN A 131 1.21 -6.39 11.81
C GLN A 131 2.05 -5.20 11.31
N ASP A 132 3.37 -5.33 11.28
CA ASP A 132 4.28 -4.29 10.83
C ASP A 132 4.01 -3.87 9.38
N SER A 133 3.77 -4.84 8.50
CA SER A 133 3.45 -4.59 7.10
C SER A 133 2.16 -3.78 6.95
N LEU A 134 1.11 -4.13 7.71
CA LEU A 134 -0.16 -3.41 7.69
C LEU A 134 -0.03 -2.00 8.29
N LEU A 135 0.75 -1.84 9.35
CA LEU A 135 1.02 -0.54 9.95
C LEU A 135 1.80 0.38 9.00
N ARG A 136 2.82 -0.15 8.31
CA ARG A 136 3.55 0.59 7.27
C ARG A 136 2.63 0.99 6.11
N ALA A 137 1.71 0.11 5.71
CA ALA A 137 0.72 0.43 4.68
C ALA A 137 -0.18 1.61 5.09
N VAL A 138 -0.70 1.62 6.31
CA VAL A 138 -1.48 2.75 6.85
C VAL A 138 -0.64 4.03 6.85
N GLN A 139 0.59 3.97 7.35
CA GLN A 139 1.47 5.13 7.42
C GLN A 139 1.78 5.73 6.04
N LEU A 140 2.06 4.90 5.04
CA LEU A 140 2.33 5.34 3.68
C LEU A 140 1.15 6.13 3.10
N ILE A 141 -0.06 5.59 3.26
CA ILE A 141 -1.28 6.20 2.72
C ILE A 141 -1.66 7.48 3.46
N GLU A 142 -1.60 7.49 4.79
CA GLU A 142 -1.94 8.69 5.56
C GLU A 142 -0.89 9.81 5.39
N LYS A 143 0.40 9.48 5.24
CA LYS A 143 1.44 10.47 4.88
C LYS A 143 1.21 11.06 3.49
N GLY A 144 0.89 10.23 2.50
CA GLY A 144 0.60 10.69 1.14
C GLY A 144 -0.57 11.69 1.10
N LYS A 145 -1.57 11.53 1.96
CA LYS A 145 -2.67 12.50 2.11
C LYS A 145 -2.22 13.82 2.71
N ALA A 146 -1.40 13.81 3.75
CA ALA A 146 -0.91 15.03 4.39
C ALA A 146 -0.09 15.89 3.41
N VAL A 147 0.70 15.26 2.54
CA VAL A 147 1.47 15.95 1.49
C VAL A 147 0.52 16.55 0.44
N LYS A 148 -0.44 15.78 -0.08
CA LYS A 148 -1.41 16.29 -1.08
C LYS A 148 -2.28 17.43 -0.54
N ALA A 149 -2.75 17.33 0.71
CA ALA A 149 -3.51 18.40 1.35
C ALA A 149 -2.67 19.68 1.53
N SER A 150 -1.38 19.54 1.84
CA SER A 150 -0.43 20.67 1.93
C SER A 150 -0.16 21.29 0.56
N GLU A 151 -0.07 20.49 -0.51
CA GLU A 151 0.10 20.97 -1.88
C GLU A 151 -1.14 21.68 -2.42
N GLU A 152 -2.34 21.15 -2.17
CA GLU A 152 -3.63 21.79 -2.49
C GLU A 152 -3.83 23.11 -1.73
N GLN A 153 -3.40 23.18 -0.47
CA GLN A 153 -3.40 24.42 0.30
C GLN A 153 -2.40 25.44 -0.27
N ARG A 154 -1.20 25.00 -0.69
CA ARG A 154 -0.19 25.87 -1.30
C ARG A 154 -0.57 26.38 -2.68
N SER A 155 -1.26 25.59 -3.50
CA SER A 155 -1.77 26.03 -4.80
C SER A 155 -2.89 27.08 -4.63
N SER A 156 -3.82 26.84 -3.71
CA SER A 156 -4.88 27.80 -3.37
C SER A 156 -4.33 29.15 -2.88
N LEU A 157 -3.23 29.13 -2.11
CA LEU A 157 -2.57 30.35 -1.65
C LEU A 157 -1.86 31.14 -2.77
N LYS A 158 -1.36 30.46 -3.82
CA LYS A 158 -0.72 31.11 -4.97
C LYS A 158 -1.73 31.82 -5.87
N GLU A 159 -2.96 31.32 -5.97
CA GLU A 159 -4.04 31.96 -6.75
C GLU A 159 -4.60 33.23 -6.08
N LEU A 160 -4.36 33.41 -4.78
CA LEU A 160 -4.84 34.56 -4.00
C LEU A 160 -3.89 35.77 -3.97
N ILE A 161 -2.69 35.66 -4.54
CA ILE A 161 -1.73 36.78 -4.57
C ILE A 161 -1.96 37.58 -5.87
N PRO A 162 -2.38 38.86 -5.80
CA PRO A 162 -2.53 39.67 -6.99
C PRO A 162 -1.15 39.91 -7.61
N THR A 163 -0.98 39.51 -8.87
CA THR A 163 0.21 39.82 -9.67
C THR A 163 0.32 41.34 -9.83
N VAL A 164 1.16 41.98 -9.01
CA VAL A 164 1.51 43.39 -9.18
C VAL A 164 2.34 43.50 -10.46
N LYS A 165 1.70 43.96 -11.54
CA LYS A 165 2.39 44.40 -12.75
C LYS A 165 2.96 45.80 -12.48
N ASN A 166 4.29 45.90 -12.48
CA ASN A 166 4.98 47.17 -12.69
C ASN A 166 5.17 47.40 -14.20
#